data_AF-B3JGV7-F1
#
_entry.id   AF-B3JGV7-F1
#
_cell.length_a   1.000
_cell.length_b   1.000
_cell.length_c   1.000
_cell.angle_alpha   90.00
_cell.angle_beta   90.00
_cell.angle_gamma   90.00
#
_symmetry.space_group_name_H-M   'P 1'
#
loop_
_entity.id
_entity.type
_entity.pdbx_description
1 polymer ?
#
loop_
_entity_poly.entity_id
_entity_poly.type
_entity_poly.pdbx_seq_one_letter_code
_entity_poly.pdbx_strand_id
1 'polypeptide(L)'
;MGNKVRIERICEFCGKTFIAKTCKTRFCCKACNDKYYKELIRSDRYNAVTKEVKEEKKKRIRLAVDELEVIQAREFISLKQLAIYLGVSRKSIYTYMRIYEIPFSQIGSRIIVKRKEVEMVMMNLKSVKTMQERPIKSTKTITDFYSAKEIEEKYQISYSRLYVIAKENNIPSATLSGKRLFSMEHIDRYFRKLGYKEAEEITEWYTIEQIQKIYKMTVKAVHSFTSRYKIPKKKEKTGNTTLYSKKHVDEIKNARIGEDGYITVPEACALFNVDRDTIYNRCKWYNIPKKTKGKNVIISIEGLRKVFGTGNIAINNVNEPAIAAHE
;
A
#
# COMPACT_ATOMS: atom_id res chain seq x y z
N MET A 1 35.81 71.32 -3.90
CA MET A 1 35.27 70.87 -5.21
C MET A 1 35.30 69.35 -5.23
N GLY A 2 34.14 68.69 -5.18
CA GLY A 2 34.07 67.22 -5.16
C GLY A 2 34.30 66.66 -6.56
N ASN A 3 35.34 65.85 -6.73
CA ASN A 3 35.71 65.23 -8.00
C ASN A 3 34.53 64.35 -8.49
N LYS A 4 33.89 64.71 -9.61
CA LYS A 4 32.73 63.99 -10.16
C LYS A 4 33.19 62.73 -10.90
N VAL A 5 33.73 61.77 -10.17
CA VAL A 5 34.23 60.52 -10.76
C VAL A 5 33.05 59.75 -11.37
N ARG A 6 33.19 59.38 -12.65
CA ARG A 6 32.27 58.53 -13.40
C ARG A 6 33.03 57.26 -13.74
N ILE A 7 32.59 56.13 -13.21
CA ILE A 7 33.28 54.84 -13.34
C ILE A 7 32.30 53.84 -13.94
N GLU A 8 32.67 53.19 -15.02
CA GLU A 8 31.89 52.07 -15.56
C GLU A 8 32.09 50.82 -14.67
N ARG A 9 30.99 50.24 -14.18
CA ARG A 9 30.99 49.04 -13.32
C ARG A 9 29.92 48.06 -13.78
N ILE A 10 30.09 46.79 -13.44
CA ILE A 10 29.08 45.76 -13.60
C ILE A 10 28.27 45.65 -12.30
N CYS A 11 26.94 45.63 -12.39
CA CYS A 11 26.07 45.45 -11.23
C CYS A 11 26.18 44.03 -10.69
N GLU A 12 26.51 43.91 -9.40
CA GLU A 12 26.69 42.60 -8.74
C GLU A 12 25.42 41.74 -8.65
N PHE A 13 24.23 42.33 -8.89
CA PHE A 13 22.96 41.60 -8.86
C PHE A 13 22.47 41.21 -10.26
N CYS A 14 22.37 42.18 -11.20
CA CYS A 14 21.79 41.93 -12.52
C CYS A 14 22.81 41.74 -13.64
N GLY A 15 24.11 41.88 -13.36
CA GLY A 15 25.19 41.69 -14.34
C GLY A 15 25.31 42.76 -15.43
N LYS A 16 24.48 43.81 -15.40
CA LYS A 16 24.51 44.89 -16.40
C LYS A 16 25.59 45.92 -16.08
N THR A 17 26.23 46.47 -17.10
CA THR A 17 27.14 47.61 -16.99
C THR A 17 26.35 48.89 -16.66
N PHE A 18 26.92 49.74 -15.80
CA PHE A 18 26.35 51.04 -15.43
C PHE A 18 27.44 52.03 -15.02
N ILE A 19 27.12 53.33 -15.09
CA ILE A 19 28.06 54.39 -14.71
C ILE A 19 27.83 54.78 -13.24
N ALA A 20 28.76 54.38 -12.37
CA ALA A 20 28.78 54.73 -10.97
C ALA A 20 29.27 56.17 -10.75
N LYS A 21 28.62 56.89 -9.82
CA LYS A 21 29.00 58.25 -9.41
C LYS A 21 30.02 58.28 -8.26
N THR A 22 30.27 57.12 -7.63
CA THR A 22 31.22 56.95 -6.52
C THR A 22 31.91 55.59 -6.63
N CYS A 23 33.13 55.46 -6.11
CA CYS A 23 33.86 54.19 -6.11
C CYS A 23 33.20 53.09 -5.26
N LYS A 24 32.29 53.46 -4.33
CA LYS A 24 31.60 52.52 -3.44
C LYS A 24 30.30 51.95 -4.02
N THR A 25 29.79 52.48 -5.14
CA THR A 25 28.51 52.04 -5.72
C THR A 25 28.64 50.66 -6.37
N ARG A 26 27.95 49.64 -5.83
CA ARG A 26 28.00 48.23 -6.27
C ARG A 26 26.85 47.82 -7.22
N PHE A 27 25.76 48.58 -7.25
CA PHE A 27 24.53 48.23 -7.97
C PHE A 27 24.07 49.35 -8.90
N CYS A 28 23.43 48.99 -10.03
CA CYS A 28 22.94 49.95 -11.01
C CYS A 28 21.72 50.76 -10.52
N CYS A 29 20.95 50.23 -9.57
CA CYS A 29 19.80 50.91 -8.99
C CYS A 29 19.46 50.38 -7.57
N LYS A 30 18.64 51.14 -6.82
CA LYS A 30 18.19 50.77 -5.47
C LYS A 30 17.47 49.41 -5.46
N ALA A 31 16.64 49.13 -6.47
CA ALA A 31 15.93 47.85 -6.57
C ALA A 31 16.88 46.63 -6.66
N CYS A 32 18.03 46.76 -7.35
CA CYS A 32 19.03 45.69 -7.40
C CYS A 32 19.74 45.50 -6.05
N ASN A 33 20.04 46.60 -5.35
CA ASN A 33 20.60 46.55 -4.00
C ASN A 33 19.65 45.87 -3.00
N ASP A 34 18.36 46.23 -3.03
CA ASP A 34 17.35 45.67 -2.12
C ASP A 34 17.11 44.17 -2.39
N LYS A 35 17.13 43.76 -3.67
CA LYS A 35 17.02 42.34 -4.06
C LYS A 35 18.23 41.53 -3.59
N TYR A 36 19.45 42.04 -3.84
CA TYR A 36 20.68 41.42 -3.39
C TYR A 36 20.71 41.27 -1.86
N TYR A 37 20.33 42.32 -1.12
CA TYR A 37 20.28 42.26 0.35
C TYR A 37 19.27 41.20 0.86
N LYS A 38 18.09 41.10 0.24
CA LYS A 38 17.10 40.06 0.58
C LYS A 38 17.59 38.66 0.22
N GLU A 39 18.33 38.51 -0.88
CA GLU A 39 18.92 37.23 -1.27
C GLU A 39 20.05 36.81 -0.32
N LEU A 40 20.91 37.75 0.08
CA LEU A 40 21.95 37.54 1.07
C LEU A 40 21.38 37.04 2.41
N ILE A 41 20.33 37.69 2.92
CA ILE A 41 19.63 37.24 4.15
C ILE A 41 19.07 35.81 3.99
N ARG A 42 18.55 35.47 2.80
CA ARG A 42 18.03 34.11 2.53
C ARG A 42 19.17 33.09 2.46
N SER A 43 20.27 33.41 1.78
CA SER A 43 21.43 32.52 1.69
C SER A 43 22.11 32.34 3.04
N ASP A 44 22.16 33.37 3.88
CA ASP A 44 22.75 33.29 5.21
C ASP A 44 21.96 32.36 6.13
N ARG A 45 20.63 32.42 6.06
CA ARG A 45 19.75 31.47 6.78
C ARG A 45 19.98 30.03 6.30
N TYR A 46 20.06 29.82 4.98
CA TYR A 46 20.34 28.48 4.43
C TYR A 46 21.73 27.97 4.83
N ASN A 47 22.74 28.84 4.81
CA ASN A 47 24.11 28.53 5.21
C ASN A 47 24.22 28.23 6.72
N ALA A 48 23.47 28.96 7.56
CA ALA A 48 23.39 28.69 8.99
C ALA A 48 22.81 27.30 9.26
N VAL A 49 21.65 26.98 8.67
CA VAL A 49 21.01 25.66 8.82
C VAL A 49 21.89 24.53 8.30
N THR A 50 22.54 24.71 7.14
CA THR A 50 23.46 23.68 6.60
C THR A 50 24.71 23.49 7.46
N LYS A 51 25.23 24.56 8.08
CA LYS A 51 26.34 24.50 9.04
C LYS A 51 25.92 23.76 10.31
N GLU A 52 24.76 24.06 10.87
CA GLU A 52 24.19 23.37 12.03
C GLU A 52 24.04 21.86 11.77
N VAL A 53 23.46 21.47 10.63
CA VAL A 53 23.32 20.06 10.25
C VAL A 53 24.68 19.36 10.12
N LYS A 54 25.70 20.03 9.57
CA LYS A 54 27.07 19.47 9.48
C LYS A 54 27.69 19.31 10.86
N GLU A 55 27.55 20.30 11.74
CA GLU A 55 28.07 20.24 13.11
C GLU A 55 27.39 19.15 13.93
N GLU A 56 26.07 19.00 13.81
CA GLU A 56 25.28 17.94 14.46
C GLU A 56 25.73 16.55 13.99
N LYS A 57 25.94 16.36 12.69
CA LYS A 57 26.52 15.11 12.16
C LYS A 57 27.90 14.83 12.75
N LYS A 58 28.77 15.84 12.82
CA LYS A 58 30.11 15.70 13.44
C LYS A 58 30.03 15.37 14.93
N LYS A 59 29.06 15.92 15.67
CA LYS A 59 28.84 15.58 17.09
C LYS A 59 28.39 14.13 17.25
N ARG A 60 27.46 13.66 16.43
CA ARG A 60 27.01 12.25 16.46
C ARG A 60 28.11 11.26 16.15
N ILE A 61 28.96 11.58 15.16
CA ILE A 61 30.12 10.74 14.84
C ILE A 61 31.08 10.69 16.03
N ARG A 62 31.39 11.83 16.65
CA ARG A 62 32.24 11.89 17.85
C ARG A 62 31.67 11.05 18.99
N LEU A 63 30.39 11.21 19.32
CA LEU A 63 29.72 10.41 20.35
C LEU A 63 29.79 8.90 20.07
N ALA A 64 29.67 8.48 18.81
CA ALA A 64 29.79 7.07 18.44
C ALA A 64 31.22 6.54 18.58
N VAL A 65 32.23 7.36 18.27
CA VAL A 65 33.65 7.01 18.49
C VAL A 65 33.95 6.92 19.98
N ASP A 66 33.52 7.91 20.77
CA ASP A 66 33.69 7.93 22.22
C ASP A 66 33.02 6.70 22.86
N GLU A 67 31.81 6.32 22.42
CA GLU A 67 31.13 5.12 22.89
C GLU A 67 31.92 3.84 22.56
N LEU A 68 32.53 3.76 21.39
CA LEU A 68 33.36 2.62 20.99
C LEU A 68 34.65 2.53 21.81
N GLU A 69 35.33 3.65 22.06
CA GLU A 69 36.52 3.72 22.91
C GLU A 69 36.22 3.25 24.35
N VAL A 70 35.10 3.70 24.92
CA VAL A 70 34.64 3.25 26.24
C VAL A 70 34.36 1.75 26.26
N ILE A 71 33.83 1.18 25.18
CA ILE A 71 33.57 -0.26 25.07
C ILE A 71 34.89 -1.04 24.99
N GLN A 72 35.87 -0.56 24.23
CA GLN A 72 37.19 -1.19 24.10
C GLN A 72 37.96 -1.20 25.42
N ALA A 73 37.84 -0.14 26.23
CA ALA A 73 38.47 -0.06 27.54
C ALA A 73 37.88 -1.07 28.57
N ARG A 74 36.65 -1.54 28.38
CA ARG A 74 36.00 -2.49 29.29
C ARG A 74 36.41 -3.93 28.98
N GLU A 75 36.63 -4.71 30.05
CA GLU A 75 36.87 -6.15 29.93
C GLU A 75 35.57 -6.95 29.74
N PHE A 76 34.50 -6.51 30.41
CA PHE A 76 33.18 -7.11 30.37
C PHE A 76 32.19 -6.17 29.71
N ILE A 77 31.51 -6.65 28.66
CA ILE A 77 30.61 -5.86 27.83
C ILE A 77 29.22 -6.49 27.78
N SER A 78 28.20 -5.65 27.79
CA SER A 78 26.81 -6.12 27.62
C SER A 78 26.52 -6.49 26.16
N LEU A 79 25.44 -7.24 25.92
CA LEU A 79 25.03 -7.57 24.53
C LEU A 79 24.79 -6.32 23.65
N LYS A 80 24.34 -5.20 24.23
CA LYS A 80 24.18 -3.94 23.48
C LYS A 80 25.54 -3.39 23.04
N GLN A 81 26.52 -3.40 23.95
CA GLN A 81 27.87 -2.93 23.68
C GLN A 81 28.61 -3.86 22.72
N LEU A 82 28.38 -5.17 22.82
CA LEU A 82 28.88 -6.15 21.87
C LEU A 82 28.34 -5.90 20.45
N ALA A 83 27.10 -5.41 20.32
CA ALA A 83 26.49 -5.06 19.03
C ALA A 83 27.22 -3.91 18.35
N ILE A 84 27.53 -2.89 19.15
CA ILE A 84 28.27 -1.71 18.72
C ILE A 84 29.71 -2.10 18.38
N TYR A 85 30.35 -2.91 19.25
CA TYR A 85 31.72 -3.37 19.05
C TYR A 85 31.92 -4.16 17.75
N LEU A 86 31.01 -5.09 17.45
CA LEU A 86 31.05 -5.91 16.24
C LEU A 86 30.40 -5.23 15.02
N GLY A 87 29.75 -4.08 15.19
CA GLY A 87 29.04 -3.38 14.12
C GLY A 87 27.82 -4.13 13.56
N VAL A 88 27.13 -4.93 14.38
CA VAL A 88 26.00 -5.78 13.95
C VAL A 88 24.73 -5.50 14.74
N SER A 89 23.58 -5.97 14.20
CA SER A 89 22.32 -5.86 14.92
C SER A 89 22.31 -6.71 16.19
N ARG A 90 21.58 -6.26 17.22
CA ARG A 90 21.40 -7.02 18.46
C ARG A 90 20.82 -8.42 18.22
N LYS A 91 19.96 -8.58 17.21
CA LYS A 91 19.39 -9.88 16.83
C LYS A 91 20.47 -10.84 16.31
N SER A 92 21.42 -10.33 15.52
CA SER A 92 22.53 -11.11 14.97
C SER A 92 23.42 -11.68 16.06
N ILE A 93 23.59 -10.96 17.18
CA ILE A 93 24.40 -11.43 18.30
C ILE A 93 23.86 -12.73 18.88
N TYR A 94 22.56 -12.83 19.15
CA TYR A 94 22.00 -14.07 19.69
C TYR A 94 22.25 -15.25 18.75
N THR A 95 22.17 -15.02 17.44
CA THR A 95 22.53 -16.02 16.43
C THR A 95 24.01 -16.39 16.53
N TYR A 96 24.92 -15.41 16.64
CA TYR A 96 26.36 -15.64 16.71
C TYR A 96 26.79 -16.33 18.00
N MET A 97 26.21 -15.95 19.14
CA MET A 97 26.45 -16.62 20.41
C MET A 97 26.09 -18.11 20.34
N ARG A 98 25.02 -18.46 19.62
CA ARG A 98 24.61 -19.85 19.41
C ARG A 98 25.47 -20.59 18.39
N ILE A 99 25.88 -19.94 17.29
CA ILE A 99 26.67 -20.58 16.22
C ILE A 99 28.12 -20.80 16.64
N TYR A 100 28.70 -19.81 17.30
CA TYR A 100 30.13 -19.79 17.63
C TYR A 100 30.38 -20.09 19.11
N GLU A 101 29.36 -20.55 19.83
CA GLU A 101 29.43 -20.97 21.23
C GLU A 101 30.19 -19.98 22.13
N ILE A 102 29.87 -18.69 21.98
CA ILE A 102 30.56 -17.61 22.70
C ILE A 102 30.24 -17.71 24.19
N PRO A 103 31.25 -17.83 25.09
CA PRO A 103 31.00 -17.89 26.52
C PRO A 103 30.40 -16.58 27.05
N PHE A 104 29.46 -16.69 27.98
CA PHE A 104 28.82 -15.54 28.61
C PHE A 104 28.51 -15.80 30.07
N SER A 105 28.43 -14.73 30.84
CA SER A 105 27.99 -14.74 32.23
C SER A 105 26.63 -14.06 32.35
N GLN A 106 25.69 -14.72 33.03
CA GLN A 106 24.38 -14.17 33.32
C GLN A 106 24.34 -13.62 34.75
N ILE A 107 24.13 -12.31 34.88
CA ILE A 107 23.92 -11.64 36.16
C ILE A 107 22.47 -11.15 36.21
N GLY A 108 21.62 -11.92 36.91
CA GLY A 108 20.17 -11.71 36.91
C GLY A 108 19.57 -11.86 35.50
N SER A 109 18.92 -10.81 34.99
CA SER A 109 18.37 -10.77 33.62
C SER A 109 19.36 -10.25 32.56
N ARG A 110 20.57 -9.84 32.97
CA ARG A 110 21.56 -9.25 32.07
C ARG A 110 22.63 -10.27 31.68
N ILE A 111 22.89 -10.35 30.39
CA ILE A 111 23.97 -11.15 29.81
C ILE A 111 25.18 -10.25 29.57
N ILE A 112 26.32 -10.68 30.09
CA ILE A 112 27.61 -10.00 29.99
C ILE A 112 28.60 -10.98 29.35
N VAL A 113 29.45 -10.45 28.48
CA VAL A 113 30.42 -11.24 27.72
C VAL A 113 31.81 -10.66 27.97
N LYS A 114 32.81 -11.53 28.14
CA LYS A 114 34.20 -11.11 28.24
C LYS A 114 34.73 -10.77 26.85
N ARG A 115 35.19 -9.54 26.65
CA ARG A 115 35.61 -9.05 25.32
C ARG A 115 36.73 -9.90 24.71
N LYS A 116 37.71 -10.30 25.50
CA LYS A 116 38.82 -11.17 25.06
C LYS A 116 38.36 -12.51 24.51
N GLU A 117 37.30 -13.09 25.06
CA GLU A 117 36.76 -14.38 24.58
C GLU A 117 36.10 -14.22 23.21
N VAL A 118 35.38 -13.11 23.00
CA VAL A 118 34.84 -12.78 21.67
C VAL A 118 35.97 -12.61 20.66
N GLU A 119 37.03 -11.90 21.01
CA GLU A 119 38.19 -11.71 20.14
C GLU A 119 38.86 -13.03 19.78
N MET A 120 39.08 -13.92 20.76
CA MET A 120 39.61 -15.26 20.50
C MET A 120 38.70 -16.05 19.56
N VAL A 121 37.38 -16.06 19.80
CA VAL A 121 36.42 -16.73 18.92
C VAL A 121 36.51 -16.16 17.51
N MET A 122 36.52 -14.83 17.36
CA MET A 122 36.60 -14.15 16.06
C MET A 122 37.92 -14.41 15.33
N MET A 123 39.05 -14.44 16.03
CA MET A 123 40.37 -14.78 15.46
C MET A 123 40.45 -16.26 15.06
N ASN A 124 39.79 -17.14 15.81
CA ASN A 124 39.73 -18.57 15.54
C ASN A 124 38.67 -18.95 14.49
N LEU A 125 37.88 -18.00 13.99
CA LEU A 125 37.07 -18.20 12.79
C LEU A 125 38.01 -18.41 11.61
N LYS A 126 38.46 -19.66 11.41
CA LYS A 126 39.10 -20.10 10.18
C LYS A 126 38.14 -19.77 9.05
N SER A 127 38.47 -18.71 8.30
CA SER A 127 37.79 -18.20 7.10
C SER A 127 36.64 -19.09 6.64
N VAL A 128 35.45 -18.87 7.22
CA VAL A 128 34.28 -19.68 6.89
C VAL A 128 33.82 -19.22 5.52
N LYS A 129 34.39 -19.89 4.51
CA LYS A 129 34.14 -19.74 3.08
C LYS A 129 34.66 -18.37 2.58
N THR A 130 35.75 -18.37 1.81
CA THR A 130 35.81 -17.49 0.61
C THR A 130 34.41 -17.49 0.04
N MET A 131 33.80 -16.35 -0.28
CA MET A 131 32.48 -16.32 -0.91
C MET A 131 32.51 -17.31 -2.08
N GLN A 132 32.12 -18.56 -1.86
CA GLN A 132 31.89 -19.48 -2.93
C GLN A 132 30.73 -18.79 -3.60
N GLU A 133 31.00 -18.30 -4.80
CA GLU A 133 29.99 -17.74 -5.67
C GLU A 133 28.80 -18.66 -5.49
N ARG A 134 27.73 -18.15 -4.87
CA ARG A 134 26.47 -18.88 -4.86
C ARG A 134 26.31 -19.28 -6.31
N PRO A 135 26.19 -20.59 -6.64
CA PRO A 135 26.11 -21.01 -8.03
C PRO A 135 25.11 -20.06 -8.66
N ILE A 136 25.59 -19.24 -9.61
CA ILE A 136 24.77 -18.28 -10.30
C ILE A 136 23.61 -19.14 -10.74
N LYS A 137 22.42 -18.91 -10.16
CA LYS A 137 21.23 -19.68 -10.52
C LYS A 137 21.24 -19.59 -12.03
N SER A 138 21.50 -20.72 -12.69
CA SER A 138 21.69 -20.74 -14.13
C SER A 138 20.51 -19.97 -14.68
N THR A 139 20.80 -18.87 -15.36
CA THR A 139 19.78 -18.11 -16.08
C THR A 139 19.16 -19.13 -17.00
N LYS A 140 18.01 -19.68 -16.62
CA LYS A 140 17.22 -20.55 -17.49
C LYS A 140 17.12 -19.76 -18.78
N THR A 141 17.71 -20.27 -19.84
CA THR A 141 17.63 -19.67 -21.16
C THR A 141 16.14 -19.51 -21.44
N ILE A 142 15.67 -18.26 -21.53
CA ILE A 142 14.28 -17.98 -21.84
C ILE A 142 14.12 -18.36 -23.31
N THR A 143 13.63 -19.57 -23.57
CA THR A 143 13.40 -20.10 -24.93
C THR A 143 12.08 -19.63 -25.49
N ASP A 144 11.11 -19.33 -24.61
CA ASP A 144 9.72 -19.13 -25.01
C ASP A 144 9.32 -17.65 -24.86
N PHE A 145 8.92 -17.05 -25.98
CA PHE A 145 8.43 -15.67 -26.02
C PHE A 145 7.03 -15.59 -26.65
N TYR A 146 6.17 -14.74 -26.10
CA TYR A 146 4.92 -14.32 -26.73
C TYR A 146 5.11 -13.09 -27.62
N SER A 147 4.40 -13.05 -28.74
CA SER A 147 4.17 -11.83 -29.49
C SER A 147 3.23 -10.90 -28.76
N ALA A 148 3.40 -9.58 -28.94
CA ALA A 148 2.50 -8.58 -28.36
C ALA A 148 1.02 -8.81 -28.74
N LYS A 149 0.75 -9.35 -29.95
CA LYS A 149 -0.60 -9.69 -30.42
C LYS A 149 -1.19 -10.89 -29.66
N GLU A 150 -0.39 -11.91 -29.40
CA GLU A 150 -0.80 -13.11 -28.65
C GLU A 150 -1.14 -12.75 -27.20
N ILE A 151 -0.39 -11.82 -26.60
CA ILE A 151 -0.67 -11.33 -25.24
C ILE A 151 -1.97 -10.53 -25.20
N GLU A 152 -2.20 -9.69 -26.22
CA GLU A 152 -3.45 -8.95 -26.36
C GLU A 152 -4.66 -9.90 -26.50
N GLU A 153 -4.54 -10.98 -27.27
CA GLU A 153 -5.60 -11.97 -27.44
C GLU A 153 -5.82 -12.80 -26.16
N LYS A 154 -4.74 -13.33 -25.56
CA LYS A 154 -4.78 -14.19 -24.37
C LYS A 154 -5.28 -13.46 -23.13
N TYR A 155 -4.83 -12.22 -22.92
CA TYR A 155 -5.13 -11.45 -21.70
C TYR A 155 -6.09 -10.28 -21.91
N GLN A 156 -6.57 -10.04 -23.14
CA GLN A 156 -7.51 -8.95 -23.48
C GLN A 156 -7.02 -7.56 -23.03
N ILE A 157 -5.72 -7.30 -23.22
CA ILE A 157 -5.06 -6.04 -22.81
C ILE A 157 -4.67 -5.23 -24.03
N SER A 158 -4.95 -3.93 -23.97
CA SER A 158 -4.51 -2.97 -25.00
C SER A 158 -3.00 -2.97 -25.15
N TYR A 159 -2.54 -2.91 -26.41
CA TYR A 159 -1.13 -2.80 -26.78
C TYR A 159 -0.36 -1.77 -25.93
N SER A 160 -0.88 -0.54 -25.75
CA SER A 160 -0.21 0.50 -24.96
C SER A 160 -0.01 0.11 -23.49
N ARG A 161 -0.95 -0.62 -22.89
CA ARG A 161 -0.88 -1.04 -21.48
C ARG A 161 0.15 -2.14 -21.29
N LEU A 162 0.34 -3.03 -22.28
CA LEU A 162 1.37 -4.06 -22.26
C LEU A 162 2.78 -3.46 -22.14
N TYR A 163 3.07 -2.37 -22.85
CA TYR A 163 4.37 -1.70 -22.74
C TYR A 163 4.63 -1.11 -21.35
N VAL A 164 3.61 -0.52 -20.73
CA VAL A 164 3.71 0.00 -19.37
C VAL A 164 3.99 -1.14 -18.39
N ILE A 165 3.26 -2.24 -18.51
CA ILE A 165 3.43 -3.43 -17.66
C ILE A 165 4.85 -4.00 -17.81
N ALA A 166 5.33 -4.16 -19.05
CA ALA A 166 6.66 -4.69 -19.32
C ALA A 166 7.77 -3.80 -18.72
N LYS A 167 7.61 -2.48 -18.80
CA LYS A 167 8.55 -1.51 -18.24
C LYS A 167 8.54 -1.50 -16.71
N GLU A 168 7.36 -1.48 -16.09
CA GLU A 168 7.21 -1.42 -14.63
C GLU A 168 7.69 -2.70 -13.93
N ASN A 169 7.56 -3.86 -14.59
CA ASN A 169 7.89 -5.17 -14.01
C ASN A 169 9.21 -5.76 -14.53
N ASN A 170 10.00 -4.98 -15.29
CA ASN A 170 11.27 -5.40 -15.89
C ASN A 170 11.15 -6.74 -16.65
N ILE A 171 10.10 -6.87 -17.48
CA ILE A 171 9.85 -8.09 -18.26
C ILE A 171 10.85 -8.14 -19.42
N PRO A 172 11.65 -9.21 -19.54
CA PRO A 172 12.57 -9.37 -20.67
C PRO A 172 11.82 -9.39 -22.01
N SER A 173 12.30 -8.58 -22.96
CA SER A 173 11.76 -8.54 -24.31
C SER A 173 12.86 -8.69 -25.36
N ALA A 174 12.61 -9.46 -26.42
CA ALA A 174 13.47 -9.62 -27.57
C ALA A 174 12.83 -8.95 -28.80
N THR A 175 13.63 -8.44 -29.74
CA THR A 175 13.12 -7.91 -31.01
C THR A 175 13.50 -8.89 -32.11
N LEU A 176 12.51 -9.57 -32.70
CA LEU A 176 12.70 -10.44 -33.85
C LEU A 176 11.95 -9.84 -35.03
N SER A 177 12.65 -9.53 -36.13
CA SER A 177 12.05 -9.01 -37.36
C SER A 177 11.16 -7.77 -37.16
N GLY A 178 11.63 -6.81 -36.35
CA GLY A 178 10.92 -5.56 -36.05
C GLY A 178 9.72 -5.68 -35.09
N LYS A 179 9.37 -6.91 -34.66
CA LYS A 179 8.32 -7.16 -33.67
C LYS A 179 8.93 -7.45 -32.31
N ARG A 180 8.35 -6.86 -31.26
CA ARG A 180 8.79 -7.09 -29.88
C ARG A 180 8.08 -8.32 -29.31
N LEU A 181 8.88 -9.26 -28.87
CA LEU A 181 8.52 -10.50 -28.22
C LEU A 181 8.80 -10.37 -26.71
N PHE A 182 7.94 -10.92 -25.84
CA PHE A 182 8.08 -10.84 -24.39
C PHE A 182 8.18 -12.24 -23.79
N SER A 183 8.98 -12.42 -22.74
CA SER A 183 9.13 -13.72 -22.07
C SER A 183 7.79 -14.26 -21.56
N MET A 184 7.39 -15.46 -22.01
CA MET A 184 6.13 -16.10 -21.61
C MET A 184 6.02 -16.25 -20.10
N GLU A 185 7.06 -16.78 -19.46
CA GLU A 185 7.07 -17.04 -18.02
C GLU A 185 6.85 -15.77 -17.19
N HIS A 186 7.47 -14.66 -17.58
CA HIS A 186 7.37 -13.40 -16.85
C HIS A 186 5.98 -12.75 -17.01
N ILE A 187 5.41 -12.85 -18.20
CA ILE A 187 4.06 -12.39 -18.51
C ILE A 187 3.04 -13.23 -17.71
N ASP A 188 3.12 -14.56 -17.79
CA ASP A 188 2.20 -15.45 -17.08
C ASP A 188 2.34 -15.31 -15.56
N ARG A 189 3.56 -15.14 -15.04
CA ARG A 189 3.80 -14.87 -13.60
C ARG A 189 3.20 -13.54 -13.17
N TYR A 190 3.34 -12.49 -13.99
CA TYR A 190 2.75 -11.18 -13.72
C TYR A 190 1.23 -11.29 -13.62
N PHE A 191 0.58 -11.93 -14.58
CA PHE A 191 -0.87 -12.09 -14.59
C PHE A 191 -1.37 -13.00 -13.47
N ARG A 192 -0.67 -14.11 -13.19
CA ARG A 192 -0.98 -14.99 -12.05
C ARG A 192 -0.96 -14.24 -10.72
N LYS A 193 0.01 -13.33 -10.51
CA LYS A 193 0.11 -12.51 -9.29
C LYS A 193 -1.04 -11.52 -9.14
N LEU A 194 -1.60 -11.03 -10.24
CA LEU A 194 -2.79 -10.18 -10.23
C LEU A 194 -4.10 -10.96 -10.02
N GLY A 195 -4.04 -12.29 -9.87
CA GLY A 195 -5.23 -13.12 -9.73
C GLY A 195 -5.91 -13.42 -11.06
N TYR A 196 -5.25 -13.17 -12.20
CA TYR A 196 -5.69 -13.76 -13.46
C TYR A 196 -5.36 -15.25 -13.40
N LYS A 197 -6.33 -16.04 -12.92
CA LYS A 197 -6.45 -17.42 -13.35
C LYS A 197 -6.87 -17.36 -14.82
N GLU A 198 -6.34 -18.28 -15.61
CA GLU A 198 -6.76 -18.54 -17.00
C GLU A 198 -8.26 -18.30 -17.10
N ALA A 199 -8.69 -17.60 -18.15
CA ALA A 199 -10.07 -17.17 -18.34
C ALA A 199 -11.06 -18.31 -18.02
N GLU A 200 -11.47 -18.41 -16.76
CA GLU A 200 -12.72 -19.03 -16.35
C GLU A 200 -13.78 -18.06 -16.85
N GLU A 201 -14.00 -18.12 -18.16
CA GLU A 201 -15.21 -17.75 -18.87
C GLU A 201 -16.11 -16.80 -18.07
N ILE A 202 -15.68 -15.53 -18.02
CA ILE A 202 -16.63 -14.43 -17.88
C ILE A 202 -17.28 -14.28 -19.25
N THR A 203 -18.17 -15.22 -19.55
CA THR A 203 -19.00 -15.28 -20.76
C THR A 203 -20.01 -14.13 -20.77
N GLU A 204 -20.45 -13.69 -19.59
CA GLU A 204 -21.55 -12.73 -19.46
C GLU A 204 -21.13 -11.42 -18.78
N TRP A 205 -21.55 -10.31 -19.40
CA TRP A 205 -21.21 -8.95 -19.02
C TRP A 205 -22.48 -8.10 -18.87
N TYR A 206 -22.49 -7.21 -17.88
CA TYR A 206 -23.53 -6.18 -17.74
C TYR A 206 -23.07 -4.81 -18.19
N THR A 207 -23.98 -4.09 -18.85
CA THR A 207 -23.87 -2.63 -19.02
C THR A 207 -24.29 -1.90 -17.74
N ILE A 208 -23.88 -0.64 -17.61
CA ILE A 208 -24.31 0.22 -16.50
C ILE A 208 -25.85 0.28 -16.45
N GLU A 209 -26.50 0.46 -17.59
CA GLU A 209 -27.97 0.53 -17.71
C GLU A 209 -28.65 -0.76 -17.23
N GLN A 210 -28.08 -1.93 -17.56
CA GLN A 210 -28.60 -3.22 -17.08
C GLN A 210 -28.47 -3.34 -15.56
N ILE A 211 -27.33 -2.92 -14.97
CA ILE A 211 -27.16 -2.91 -13.51
C ILE A 211 -28.16 -1.97 -12.85
N GLN A 212 -28.42 -0.80 -13.45
CA GLN A 212 -29.41 0.14 -12.93
C GLN A 212 -30.81 -0.46 -12.93
N LYS A 213 -31.21 -1.11 -14.02
CA LYS A 213 -32.55 -1.71 -14.18
C LYS A 213 -32.76 -2.90 -13.24
N ILE A 214 -31.77 -3.79 -13.12
CA ILE A 214 -31.86 -5.01 -12.31
C ILE A 214 -31.79 -4.69 -10.81
N TYR A 215 -30.82 -3.86 -10.40
CA TYR A 215 -30.56 -3.58 -8.98
C TYR A 215 -31.17 -2.28 -8.46
N LYS A 216 -31.98 -1.59 -9.28
CA LYS A 216 -32.61 -0.29 -8.98
C LYS A 216 -31.59 0.73 -8.41
N MET A 217 -30.41 0.78 -9.00
CA MET A 217 -29.32 1.66 -8.57
C MET A 217 -29.22 2.90 -9.44
N THR A 218 -28.72 4.00 -8.86
CA THR A 218 -28.31 5.17 -9.62
C THR A 218 -26.94 4.95 -10.28
N VAL A 219 -26.66 5.62 -11.40
CA VAL A 219 -25.36 5.54 -12.12
C VAL A 219 -24.18 5.76 -11.16
N LYS A 220 -24.26 6.77 -10.29
CA LYS A 220 -23.23 7.07 -9.29
C LYS A 220 -23.00 5.90 -8.32
N ALA A 221 -24.08 5.25 -7.89
CA ALA A 221 -23.99 4.10 -7.01
C ALA A 221 -23.35 2.89 -7.71
N VAL A 222 -23.59 2.69 -9.01
CA VAL A 222 -22.93 1.63 -9.81
C VAL A 222 -21.43 1.88 -9.92
N HIS A 223 -20.99 3.11 -10.19
CA HIS A 223 -19.56 3.45 -10.23
C HIS A 223 -18.87 3.25 -8.88
N SER A 224 -19.50 3.72 -7.79
CA SER A 224 -18.95 3.54 -6.43
C SER A 224 -18.87 2.06 -6.05
N PHE A 225 -19.89 1.27 -6.38
CA PHE A 225 -19.96 -0.16 -6.14
C PHE A 225 -18.86 -0.93 -6.87
N THR A 226 -18.80 -0.78 -8.20
CA THR A 226 -17.81 -1.49 -9.04
C THR A 226 -16.38 -1.13 -8.67
N SER A 227 -16.11 0.12 -8.30
CA SER A 227 -14.79 0.55 -7.82
C SER A 227 -14.46 -0.02 -6.45
N ARG A 228 -15.40 0.01 -5.49
CA ARG A 228 -15.17 -0.47 -4.12
C ARG A 228 -14.86 -1.95 -4.07
N TYR A 229 -15.58 -2.75 -4.85
CA TYR A 229 -15.41 -4.20 -4.89
C TYR A 229 -14.43 -4.66 -5.98
N LYS A 230 -13.76 -3.73 -6.67
CA LYS A 230 -12.78 -4.00 -7.72
C LYS A 230 -13.29 -5.01 -8.77
N ILE A 231 -14.55 -4.83 -9.19
CA ILE A 231 -15.22 -5.75 -10.12
C ILE A 231 -14.49 -5.70 -11.47
N PRO A 232 -14.16 -6.87 -12.07
CA PRO A 232 -13.57 -6.93 -13.39
C PRO A 232 -14.42 -6.17 -14.42
N LYS A 233 -13.76 -5.28 -15.18
CA LYS A 233 -14.41 -4.44 -16.19
C LYS A 233 -13.69 -4.54 -17.54
N LYS A 234 -14.46 -4.59 -18.63
CA LYS A 234 -13.97 -4.59 -20.01
C LYS A 234 -14.51 -3.37 -20.73
N LYS A 235 -13.72 -2.82 -21.65
CA LYS A 235 -14.21 -1.81 -22.61
C LYS A 235 -14.65 -2.51 -23.88
N GLU A 236 -15.83 -2.19 -24.37
CA GLU A 236 -16.29 -2.65 -25.67
C GLU A 236 -15.50 -1.93 -26.78
N LYS A 237 -15.21 -2.60 -27.89
CA LYS A 237 -14.39 -2.01 -28.98
C LYS A 237 -15.17 -1.01 -29.83
N THR A 238 -16.51 -1.08 -29.82
CA THR A 238 -17.40 -0.33 -30.73
C THR A 238 -18.14 0.81 -30.04
N GLY A 239 -18.01 0.95 -28.72
CA GLY A 239 -18.65 2.01 -27.94
C GLY A 239 -17.83 2.34 -26.70
N ASN A 240 -17.85 3.61 -26.26
CA ASN A 240 -17.18 4.04 -25.03
C ASN A 240 -17.92 3.57 -23.75
N THR A 241 -18.57 2.41 -23.83
CA THR A 241 -19.35 1.76 -22.79
C THR A 241 -18.45 0.81 -22.00
N THR A 242 -18.54 0.89 -20.67
CA THR A 242 -17.81 -0.01 -19.78
C THR A 242 -18.74 -1.15 -19.36
N LEU A 243 -18.28 -2.37 -19.61
CA LEU A 243 -18.94 -3.62 -19.26
C LEU A 243 -18.35 -4.16 -17.96
N TYR A 244 -19.20 -4.71 -17.09
CA TYR A 244 -18.81 -5.30 -15.81
C TYR A 244 -19.16 -6.79 -15.76
N SER A 245 -18.35 -7.60 -15.08
CA SER A 245 -18.61 -9.04 -14.97
C SER A 245 -19.95 -9.33 -14.27
N LYS A 246 -20.86 -10.03 -14.95
CA LYS A 246 -22.17 -10.40 -14.41
C LYS A 246 -22.05 -11.25 -13.15
N LYS A 247 -21.27 -12.34 -13.20
CA LYS A 247 -21.01 -13.23 -12.06
C LYS A 247 -20.60 -12.46 -10.79
N HIS A 248 -19.61 -11.58 -10.90
CA HIS A 248 -19.10 -10.82 -9.75
C HIS A 248 -20.12 -9.78 -9.25
N VAL A 249 -20.85 -9.10 -10.15
CA VAL A 249 -21.90 -8.15 -9.76
C VAL A 249 -23.01 -8.87 -9.00
N ASP A 250 -23.44 -10.02 -9.52
CA ASP A 250 -24.49 -10.85 -8.96
C ASP A 250 -24.06 -11.46 -7.64
N GLU A 251 -22.88 -12.05 -7.52
CA GLU A 251 -22.36 -12.58 -6.25
C GLU A 251 -22.34 -11.53 -5.15
N ILE A 252 -21.84 -10.31 -5.41
CA ILE A 252 -21.74 -9.29 -4.36
C ILE A 252 -23.12 -8.72 -4.00
N LYS A 253 -24.02 -8.59 -4.98
CA LYS A 253 -25.39 -8.10 -4.74
C LYS A 253 -26.29 -9.14 -4.10
N ASN A 254 -26.16 -10.38 -4.54
CA ASN A 254 -26.89 -11.54 -4.02
C ASN A 254 -26.31 -12.03 -2.69
N ALA A 255 -25.04 -11.76 -2.37
CA ALA A 255 -24.47 -12.00 -1.04
C ALA A 255 -25.12 -11.15 0.08
N ARG A 256 -25.94 -10.15 -0.25
CA ARG A 256 -26.82 -9.46 0.72
C ARG A 256 -28.11 -10.22 1.01
N ILE A 257 -28.47 -11.21 0.20
CA ILE A 257 -29.52 -12.19 0.50
C ILE A 257 -28.78 -13.42 1.03
N GLY A 258 -28.51 -13.43 2.33
CA GLY A 258 -27.59 -14.37 2.95
C GLY A 258 -27.88 -15.83 2.61
N GLU A 259 -26.86 -16.53 2.10
CA GLU A 259 -26.81 -18.00 1.99
C GLU A 259 -26.91 -18.71 3.35
N ASP A 260 -26.87 -17.98 4.47
CA ASP A 260 -27.07 -18.53 5.81
C ASP A 260 -28.57 -18.68 6.19
N GLY A 261 -29.49 -18.15 5.38
CA GLY A 261 -30.92 -18.11 5.72
C GLY A 261 -31.27 -17.10 6.82
N TYR A 262 -30.42 -16.10 7.09
CA TYR A 262 -30.66 -15.01 8.05
C TYR A 262 -30.57 -13.63 7.37
N ILE A 263 -31.54 -12.76 7.66
CA ILE A 263 -31.67 -11.39 7.13
C ILE A 263 -31.64 -10.36 8.26
N THR A 264 -31.22 -9.12 7.99
CA THR A 264 -31.26 -8.05 9.01
C THR A 264 -32.68 -7.55 9.25
N VAL A 265 -32.94 -6.96 10.42
CA VAL A 265 -34.26 -6.39 10.76
C VAL A 265 -34.75 -5.37 9.73
N PRO A 266 -33.94 -4.39 9.25
CA PRO A 266 -34.38 -3.47 8.20
C PRO A 266 -34.71 -4.15 6.87
N GLU A 267 -33.98 -5.21 6.51
CA GLU A 267 -34.24 -6.01 5.31
C GLU A 267 -35.52 -6.84 5.46
N ALA A 268 -35.80 -7.37 6.65
CA ALA A 268 -37.07 -8.06 6.96
C ALA A 268 -38.28 -7.13 6.82
N CYS A 269 -38.17 -5.90 7.33
CA CYS A 269 -39.22 -4.90 7.19
C CYS A 269 -39.52 -4.61 5.71
N ALA A 270 -38.47 -4.49 4.88
CA ALA A 270 -38.59 -4.25 3.45
C ALA A 270 -39.14 -5.46 2.67
N LEU A 271 -38.77 -6.69 3.06
CA LEU A 271 -39.20 -7.92 2.40
C LEU A 271 -40.67 -8.26 2.67
N PHE A 272 -41.14 -8.02 3.90
CA PHE A 272 -42.50 -8.37 4.32
C PHE A 272 -43.44 -7.16 4.40
N ASN A 273 -42.94 -5.96 4.08
CA ASN A 273 -43.67 -4.68 4.13
C ASN A 273 -44.37 -4.44 5.48
N VAL A 274 -43.65 -4.66 6.57
CA VAL A 274 -44.15 -4.52 7.95
C VAL A 274 -43.20 -3.70 8.80
N ASP A 275 -43.74 -3.08 9.84
CA ASP A 275 -42.98 -2.30 10.79
C ASP A 275 -41.98 -3.13 11.60
N ARG A 276 -40.93 -2.45 12.06
CA ARG A 276 -39.86 -3.02 12.88
C ARG A 276 -40.39 -3.73 14.12
N ASP A 277 -41.38 -3.14 14.78
CA ASP A 277 -41.95 -3.67 16.02
C ASP A 277 -42.82 -4.90 15.75
N THR A 278 -43.52 -4.93 14.61
CA THR A 278 -44.25 -6.12 14.14
C THR A 278 -43.31 -7.29 13.93
N ILE A 279 -42.12 -7.06 13.34
CA ILE A 279 -41.09 -8.09 13.21
C ILE A 279 -40.62 -8.59 14.58
N TYR A 280 -40.32 -7.70 15.54
CA TYR A 280 -39.86 -8.12 16.88
C TYR A 280 -40.94 -8.88 17.67
N ASN A 281 -42.19 -8.41 17.62
CA ASN A 281 -43.32 -9.06 18.28
C ASN A 281 -43.56 -10.47 17.72
N ARG A 282 -43.52 -10.61 16.40
CA ARG A 282 -43.68 -11.92 15.74
C ARG A 282 -42.49 -12.84 16.02
N CYS A 283 -41.26 -12.32 16.07
CA CYS A 283 -40.10 -13.10 16.51
C CYS A 283 -40.24 -13.60 17.95
N LYS A 284 -40.82 -12.78 18.84
CA LYS A 284 -41.06 -13.14 20.24
C LYS A 284 -42.15 -14.20 20.39
N TRP A 285 -43.28 -14.06 19.67
CA TRP A 285 -44.42 -14.97 19.78
C TRP A 285 -44.18 -16.34 19.12
N TYR A 286 -43.50 -16.37 17.97
CA TYR A 286 -43.25 -17.61 17.23
C TYR A 286 -41.83 -18.17 17.45
N ASN A 287 -41.10 -17.64 18.44
CA ASN A 287 -39.75 -18.07 18.81
C ASN A 287 -38.78 -18.21 17.61
N ILE A 288 -38.76 -17.19 16.75
CA ILE A 288 -37.95 -17.20 15.53
C ILE A 288 -36.46 -17.02 15.91
N PRO A 289 -35.54 -17.86 15.39
CA PRO A 289 -34.13 -17.77 15.76
C PRO A 289 -33.52 -16.44 15.32
N LYS A 290 -32.92 -15.75 16.31
CA LYS A 290 -32.21 -14.48 16.16
C LYS A 290 -30.75 -14.65 16.52
N LYS A 291 -29.85 -14.08 15.72
CA LYS A 291 -28.40 -14.02 15.99
C LYS A 291 -27.93 -12.58 15.99
N THR A 292 -26.90 -12.27 16.78
CA THR A 292 -26.27 -10.94 16.81
C THR A 292 -25.03 -10.94 15.93
N LYS A 293 -24.99 -10.10 14.89
CA LYS A 293 -23.81 -9.87 14.06
C LYS A 293 -23.30 -8.45 14.33
N GLY A 294 -22.46 -8.30 15.36
CA GLY A 294 -21.98 -7.00 15.83
C GLY A 294 -23.11 -6.16 16.44
N LYS A 295 -23.36 -4.96 15.89
CA LYS A 295 -24.44 -4.05 16.35
C LYS A 295 -25.83 -4.38 15.79
N ASN A 296 -25.92 -5.28 14.80
CA ASN A 296 -27.17 -5.61 14.11
C ASN A 296 -27.67 -6.99 14.52
N VAL A 297 -28.98 -7.11 14.75
CA VAL A 297 -29.67 -8.38 14.92
C VAL A 297 -30.08 -8.92 13.55
N ILE A 298 -29.78 -10.19 13.28
CA ILE A 298 -30.21 -10.92 12.10
C ILE A 298 -31.21 -12.02 12.50
N ILE A 299 -32.24 -12.21 11.69
CA ILE A 299 -33.40 -13.07 11.94
C ILE A 299 -33.50 -14.10 10.81
N SER A 300 -33.87 -15.34 11.11
CA SER A 300 -34.06 -16.37 10.08
C SER A 300 -35.17 -15.97 9.09
N ILE A 301 -34.85 -15.99 7.79
CA ILE A 301 -35.79 -15.72 6.71
C ILE A 301 -36.85 -16.82 6.61
N GLU A 302 -36.48 -18.07 6.87
CA GLU A 302 -37.40 -19.21 6.80
C GLU A 302 -38.44 -19.12 7.91
N GLY A 303 -38.02 -18.78 9.14
CA GLY A 303 -38.95 -18.56 10.24
C GLY A 303 -39.91 -17.38 9.99
N LEU A 304 -39.42 -16.29 9.40
CA LEU A 304 -40.29 -15.17 9.02
C LEU A 304 -41.26 -15.54 7.89
N ARG A 305 -40.83 -16.31 6.89
CA ARG A 305 -41.72 -16.81 5.82
C ARG A 305 -42.83 -17.72 6.35
N LYS A 306 -42.56 -18.52 7.39
CA LYS A 306 -43.60 -19.35 8.04
C LYS A 306 -44.68 -18.52 8.73
N VAL A 307 -44.31 -17.36 9.28
CA VAL A 307 -45.25 -16.50 10.03
C VAL A 307 -45.99 -15.50 9.16
N PHE A 308 -45.33 -14.95 8.14
CA PHE A 308 -45.92 -13.95 7.23
C PHE A 308 -46.47 -14.54 5.92
N GLY A 309 -46.20 -15.81 5.62
CA GLY A 309 -46.52 -16.44 4.34
C GLY A 309 -45.63 -15.94 3.19
N THR A 310 -45.70 -16.58 2.03
CA THR A 310 -45.04 -16.11 0.80
C THR A 310 -45.79 -14.89 0.25
N GLY A 311 -45.51 -13.72 0.85
CA GLY A 311 -45.75 -12.38 0.32
C GLY A 311 -46.96 -12.18 -0.58
N ASN A 312 -48.15 -12.05 0.01
CA ASN A 312 -49.18 -11.10 -0.43
C ASN A 312 -50.38 -11.19 0.52
N ILE A 313 -50.32 -10.50 1.66
CA ILE A 313 -51.53 -10.22 2.42
C ILE A 313 -51.45 -8.76 2.88
N ALA A 314 -52.10 -7.89 2.11
CA ALA A 314 -52.53 -6.60 2.58
C ALA A 314 -53.73 -6.82 3.50
N ILE A 315 -53.60 -6.58 4.81
CA ILE A 315 -54.76 -6.19 5.62
C ILE A 315 -54.30 -5.25 6.75
N ASN A 316 -54.86 -4.04 6.72
CA ASN A 316 -54.88 -3.12 7.85
C ASN A 316 -55.91 -3.60 8.89
N ASN A 317 -55.57 -3.38 10.16
CA ASN A 317 -56.44 -3.14 11.32
C ASN A 317 -57.20 -4.29 12.04
N VAL A 318 -56.86 -4.36 13.34
CA VAL A 318 -57.73 -4.55 14.54
C VAL A 318 -58.39 -5.92 14.73
N ASN A 319 -57.85 -6.72 15.67
CA ASN A 319 -58.56 -7.02 16.92
C ASN A 319 -57.65 -7.68 17.97
N GLU A 320 -57.93 -7.30 19.22
CA GLU A 320 -57.39 -7.79 20.50
C GLU A 320 -57.85 -9.24 20.81
N PRO A 321 -57.44 -9.85 21.95
CA PRO A 321 -57.09 -11.26 22.06
C PRO A 321 -58.32 -12.17 22.24
N ALA A 322 -58.21 -13.42 21.76
CA ALA A 322 -59.14 -14.49 22.13
C ALA A 322 -58.40 -15.58 22.93
N ILE A 323 -58.75 -15.65 24.21
CA ILE A 323 -58.51 -16.78 25.11
C ILE A 323 -59.53 -17.89 24.78
N ALA A 324 -59.08 -19.13 24.62
CA ALA A 324 -59.76 -20.42 24.93
C ALA A 324 -58.86 -21.55 24.39
N ALA A 325 -58.21 -22.38 25.22
CA ALA A 325 -58.74 -23.53 25.96
C ALA A 325 -59.02 -24.76 25.07
N HIS A 326 -58.67 -25.95 25.60
CA HIS A 326 -58.69 -27.33 25.05
C HIS A 326 -57.39 -27.75 24.34
N GLU A 327 -56.60 -28.72 24.81
CA GLU A 327 -56.68 -29.73 25.90
C GLU A 327 -55.31 -29.88 26.59
#